data_AF-A0A972W5I1-F1
#
_entry.id   AF-A0A972W5I1-F1
#
_cell.length_a   1.000
_cell.length_b   1.000
_cell.length_c   1.000
_cell.angle_alpha   90.00
_cell.angle_beta   90.00
_cell.angle_gamma   90.00
#
_symmetry.space_group_name_H-M   'P 1'
#
loop_
_entity.id
_entity.type
_entity.pdbx_description
1 polymer ?
#
loop_
_entity_poly.entity_id
_entity_poly.type
_entity_poly.pdbx_seq_one_letter_code
_entity_poly.pdbx_strand_id
1 'polypeptide(L)'
;MITEIKNLRRINVRYIPPTNNRGSRVKIFENKRYDDDKTKSKTFSYSYDFGNIELQAYNILINNGWHIVARCREYGSYSFLCDDWMNGNESEYKQIDQLK
;
A
#
# COMPACT_ATOMS: atom_id res chain seq x y z
N MET A 1 19.05 -18.88 19.75
CA MET A 1 17.96 -19.41 18.91
C MET A 1 17.53 -18.27 18.00
N ILE A 2 17.78 -18.36 16.70
CA ILE A 2 17.32 -17.35 15.74
C ILE A 2 15.91 -17.79 15.35
N THR A 3 14.90 -17.02 15.74
CA THR A 3 13.56 -17.16 15.17
C THR A 3 13.64 -16.85 13.69
N GLU A 4 13.10 -17.71 12.83
CA GLU A 4 12.96 -17.38 11.39
C GLU A 4 12.04 -16.16 11.26
N ILE A 5 12.62 -15.01 10.95
CA ILE A 5 11.88 -13.77 10.72
C ILE A 5 11.57 -13.70 9.23
N LYS A 6 10.28 -13.82 8.91
CA LYS A 6 9.80 -13.64 7.54
C LYS A 6 9.90 -12.17 7.14
N ASN A 7 10.49 -11.90 5.98
CA ASN A 7 10.44 -10.58 5.38
C ASN A 7 9.01 -10.32 4.89
N LEU A 8 8.47 -9.12 5.16
CA LEU A 8 7.17 -8.66 4.66
C LEU A 8 7.35 -7.36 3.88
N ARG A 9 6.47 -7.11 2.92
CA ARG A 9 6.45 -5.87 2.17
C ARG A 9 5.69 -4.81 2.95
N ARG A 10 6.29 -3.64 3.14
CA ARG A 10 5.61 -2.50 3.77
C ARG A 10 4.95 -1.63 2.71
N ILE A 11 3.62 -1.63 2.69
CA ILE A 11 2.80 -0.79 1.81
C ILE A 11 2.27 0.39 2.60
N ASN A 12 2.61 1.60 2.20
CA ASN A 12 2.26 2.83 2.90
C ASN A 12 1.03 3.49 2.28
N VAL A 13 0.27 4.19 3.12
CA VAL A 13 -0.93 4.93 2.75
C VAL A 13 -0.82 6.35 3.26
N ARG A 14 -1.14 7.31 2.39
CA ARG A 14 -1.12 8.74 2.71
C ARG A 14 -2.36 9.43 2.18
N TYR A 15 -2.94 10.30 3.01
CA TYR A 15 -3.96 11.25 2.59
C TYR A 15 -3.33 12.42 1.84
N ILE A 16 -3.90 12.77 0.70
CA ILE A 16 -3.57 13.98 -0.04
C ILE A 16 -4.75 14.94 0.13
N PRO A 17 -4.55 16.09 0.79
CA PRO A 17 -5.61 17.08 0.96
C PRO A 17 -6.08 17.62 -0.40
N PRO A 18 -7.31 18.15 -0.46
CA PRO A 18 -7.83 18.73 -1.68
C PRO A 18 -7.05 20.00 -2.04
N THR A 19 -7.05 20.33 -3.33
CA THR A 19 -6.60 21.63 -3.85
C THR A 19 -7.76 22.31 -4.58
N ASN A 20 -7.56 23.55 -5.00
CA ASN A 20 -8.61 24.33 -5.70
C ASN A 20 -9.20 23.62 -6.93
N ASN A 21 -8.44 22.72 -7.57
CA ASN A 21 -8.84 22.06 -8.82
C ASN A 21 -9.01 20.53 -8.66
N ARG A 22 -8.74 19.96 -7.48
CA ARG A 22 -8.75 18.50 -7.28
C ARG A 22 -9.25 18.16 -5.88
N GLY A 23 -10.23 17.26 -5.79
CA GLY A 23 -10.69 16.72 -4.52
C GLY A 23 -9.61 15.90 -3.80
N SER A 24 -9.89 15.55 -2.54
CA SER A 24 -9.01 14.76 -1.69
C SER A 24 -8.70 13.39 -2.29
N ARG A 25 -7.52 12.86 -2.00
CA ARG A 25 -7.06 11.58 -2.57
C ARG A 25 -6.39 10.69 -1.54
N VAL A 26 -6.38 9.39 -1.84
CA VAL A 26 -5.63 8.37 -1.09
C VAL A 26 -4.50 7.89 -1.96
N LYS A 27 -3.26 8.05 -1.50
CA LYS A 27 -2.06 7.52 -2.17
C LYS A 27 -1.62 6.25 -1.46
N ILE A 28 -1.52 5.17 -2.22
CA ILE A 28 -0.92 3.89 -1.79
C ILE A 28 0.44 3.79 -2.46
N PHE A 29 1.50 3.49 -1.71
CA PHE A 29 2.85 3.47 -2.23
C PHE A 29 3.79 2.51 -1.50
N GLU A 30 4.79 2.04 -2.24
CA GLU A 30 5.93 1.29 -1.72
C GLU A 30 7.19 2.09 -2.00
N ASN A 31 8.03 2.30 -0.98
CA ASN A 31 9.28 3.04 -1.12
C ASN A 31 10.30 2.26 -1.94
N LYS A 32 11.22 2.97 -2.60
CA LYS A 32 12.38 2.34 -3.25
C LYS A 32 13.15 1.47 -2.25
N ARG A 33 13.58 0.29 -2.69
CA ARG A 33 14.39 -0.63 -1.84
C ARG A 33 15.88 -0.52 -2.11
N TYR A 34 16.25 -0.21 -3.34
CA TYR A 34 17.62 -0.08 -3.82
C TYR A 34 17.81 1.29 -4.47
N ASP A 35 19.06 1.65 -4.76
CA ASP A 35 19.39 2.98 -5.29
C ASP A 35 18.90 3.23 -6.71
N ASP A 36 18.81 2.17 -7.51
CA ASP A 36 18.29 2.17 -8.88
C ASP A 36 16.75 2.03 -8.96
N ASP A 37 16.10 1.79 -7.81
CA ASP A 37 14.64 1.63 -7.72
C ASP A 37 13.92 2.99 -7.51
N LYS A 38 12.63 3.02 -7.83
CA LYS A 38 11.75 4.18 -7.68
C LYS A 38 10.55 3.82 -6.83
N THR A 39 10.11 4.77 -5.99
CA THR A 39 8.86 4.64 -5.25
C THR A 39 7.70 4.35 -6.20
N LYS A 40 7.10 3.17 -6.06
CA LYS A 40 5.91 2.77 -6.82
C LYS A 40 4.69 3.29 -6.09
N SER A 41 3.79 3.96 -6.81
CA SER A 41 2.61 4.54 -6.15
C SER A 41 1.43 4.66 -7.08
N LYS A 42 0.23 4.60 -6.50
CA LYS A 42 -1.03 4.88 -7.17
C LYS A 42 -1.94 5.71 -6.30
N THR A 43 -2.72 6.58 -6.93
CA THR A 43 -3.54 7.57 -6.23
C THR A 43 -5.00 7.46 -6.64
N PHE A 44 -5.86 7.23 -5.66
CA PHE A 44 -7.30 7.05 -5.80
C PHE A 44 -8.03 8.27 -5.25
N SER A 45 -9.21 8.58 -5.79
CA SER A 45 -10.08 9.60 -5.20
C SER A 45 -10.51 9.14 -3.81
N TYR A 46 -10.52 10.03 -2.82
CA TYR A 46 -11.05 9.72 -1.51
C TYR A 46 -12.57 9.53 -1.60
N SER A 47 -13.09 8.41 -1.08
CA SER A 47 -14.54 8.21 -0.94
C SER A 47 -14.96 8.40 0.51
N TYR A 48 -16.00 9.22 0.70
CA TYR A 48 -16.60 9.47 2.00
C TYR A 48 -17.34 8.23 2.55
N ASP A 49 -17.70 7.26 1.70
CA ASP A 49 -18.40 6.03 2.10
C ASP A 49 -17.56 5.17 3.05
N PHE A 50 -16.21 5.21 2.90
CA PHE A 50 -15.30 4.47 3.77
C PHE A 50 -15.03 5.17 5.10
N GLY A 51 -15.27 6.49 5.19
CA GLY A 51 -15.05 7.31 6.38
C GLY A 51 -13.59 7.50 6.83
N ASN A 52 -12.64 6.68 6.35
CA ASN A 52 -11.21 6.84 6.59
C ASN A 52 -10.35 6.21 5.47
N ILE A 53 -9.12 6.72 5.33
CA ILE A 53 -8.20 6.29 4.25
C ILE A 53 -7.63 4.88 4.45
N GLU A 54 -7.55 4.40 5.69
CA GLU A 54 -7.01 3.07 6.01
C GLU A 54 -7.95 2.00 5.47
N LEU A 55 -9.25 2.09 5.75
CA LEU A 55 -10.26 1.16 5.27
C LEU A 55 -10.37 1.19 3.75
N GLN A 56 -10.35 2.38 3.15
CA GLN A 56 -10.35 2.51 1.69
C GLN A 56 -9.12 1.81 1.08
N ALA A 57 -7.92 2.05 1.61
CA ALA A 57 -6.71 1.42 1.10
C ALA A 57 -6.68 -0.10 1.34
N TYR A 58 -7.16 -0.56 2.50
CA TYR A 58 -7.32 -1.98 2.81
C TYR A 58 -8.19 -2.67 1.77
N ASN A 59 -9.36 -2.10 1.47
CA ASN A 59 -10.30 -2.66 0.48
C ASN A 59 -9.69 -2.69 -0.93
N ILE A 60 -8.98 -1.63 -1.34
CA ILE A 60 -8.28 -1.61 -2.63
C ILE A 60 -7.25 -2.75 -2.70
N LEU A 61 -6.43 -2.93 -1.67
CA LEU A 61 -5.40 -3.97 -1.63
C LEU A 61 -6.01 -5.38 -1.66
N ILE A 62 -7.00 -5.66 -0.82
CA ILE A 62 -7.67 -6.97 -0.78
C ILE A 62 -8.38 -7.28 -2.10
N ASN A 63 -9.06 -6.31 -2.71
CA ASN A 63 -9.74 -6.51 -4.00
C ASN A 63 -8.74 -6.74 -5.15
N ASN A 64 -7.50 -6.30 -5.01
CA ASN A 64 -6.39 -6.60 -5.92
C ASN A 64 -5.60 -7.87 -5.50
N GLY A 65 -6.13 -8.63 -4.54
CA GLY A 65 -5.62 -9.93 -4.09
C GLY A 65 -4.33 -9.87 -3.28
N TRP A 66 -4.02 -8.76 -2.61
CA TRP A 66 -2.86 -8.65 -1.72
C TRP A 66 -3.08 -9.41 -0.40
N HIS A 67 -2.03 -10.02 0.13
CA HIS A 67 -2.04 -10.79 1.37
C HIS A 67 -1.57 -9.93 2.55
N ILE A 68 -2.51 -9.20 3.17
CA ILE A 68 -2.20 -8.34 4.32
C ILE A 68 -2.10 -9.18 5.61
N VAL A 69 -0.93 -9.17 6.24
CA VAL A 69 -0.63 -9.87 7.50
C VAL A 69 -0.87 -8.96 8.71
N ALA A 70 -0.52 -7.69 8.60
CA ALA A 70 -0.63 -6.75 9.72
C ALA A 70 -0.95 -5.32 9.28
N ARG A 71 -1.54 -4.56 10.19
CA ARG A 71 -1.77 -3.12 10.08
C ARG A 71 -0.80 -2.38 11.00
N CYS A 72 -0.20 -1.32 10.49
CA CYS A 72 0.71 -0.46 11.23
C CYS A 72 0.14 0.96 11.23
N ARG A 73 -0.10 1.50 12.43
CA ARG A 73 -0.68 2.83 12.62
C ARG A 73 0.32 3.72 13.34
N GLU A 74 0.65 4.83 12.72
CA GLU A 74 1.43 5.91 13.32
C GLU A 74 0.60 7.20 13.24
N TYR A 75 0.98 8.23 13.98
CA TYR A 75 0.30 9.51 13.91
C TYR A 75 0.35 10.08 12.47
N GLY A 76 -0.81 10.20 11.83
CA GLY A 76 -0.93 10.70 10.45
C GLY A 76 -0.45 9.75 9.35
N SER A 77 -0.17 8.48 9.68
CA SER A 77 0.47 7.52 8.78
C SER A 77 -0.15 6.12 8.97
N TYR A 78 -0.53 5.49 7.86
CA TYR A 78 -0.98 4.10 7.86
C TYR A 78 -0.10 3.28 6.94
N SER A 79 0.14 2.03 7.32
CA SER A 79 0.81 1.07 6.46
C SER A 79 0.30 -0.34 6.72
N PHE A 80 0.50 -1.21 5.75
CA PHE A 80 0.19 -2.63 5.80
C PHE A 80 1.48 -3.41 5.61
N LEU A 81 1.62 -4.50 6.37
CA LEU A 81 2.62 -5.53 6.09
C LEU A 81 1.97 -6.62 5.27
N CYS A 82 2.51 -6.85 4.09
CA CYS A 82 1.95 -7.76 3.11
C CYS A 82 2.93 -8.90 2.81
N ASP A 83 2.40 -10.11 2.66
CA ASP A 83 3.13 -11.32 2.35
C ASP A 83 3.06 -11.64 0.84
N ASP A 84 3.44 -10.65 0.04
CA ASP A 84 3.35 -10.71 -1.42
C ASP A 84 4.75 -10.60 -2.07
N TRP A 85 5.68 -11.42 -1.56
CA TRP A 85 6.97 -11.64 -2.21
C TRP A 85 6.80 -12.57 -3.42
N MET A 86 7.72 -12.51 -4.39
CA MET A 86 7.75 -13.47 -5.51
C MET A 86 7.78 -14.89 -4.96
N ASN A 87 6.69 -15.62 -5.10
CA ASN A 87 6.65 -17.05 -4.76
C ASN A 87 7.21 -17.88 -5.91
N GLY A 88 8.47 -17.62 -6.28
CA GLY A 88 9.20 -18.39 -7.30
C GLY A 88 8.88 -18.09 -8.76
N ASN A 89 7.86 -17.26 -9.05
CA ASN A 89 7.53 -16.80 -10.40
C ASN A 89 7.48 -15.26 -10.49
N GLU A 90 8.27 -14.69 -11.40
CA GLU A 90 8.30 -13.24 -11.69
C GLU A 90 6.92 -12.66 -12.04
N SER A 91 6.09 -13.48 -12.68
CA SER A 91 4.74 -13.13 -13.12
C SER A 91 3.73 -12.91 -11.97
N GLU A 92 4.03 -13.34 -10.75
CA GLU A 92 3.14 -13.19 -9.58
C GLU A 92 3.48 -11.97 -8.72
N TYR A 93 4.55 -11.23 -9.05
CA TYR A 93 4.93 -10.05 -8.26
C TYR A 93 3.92 -8.91 -8.43
N LYS A 94 3.12 -8.69 -7.39
CA LYS A 94 2.14 -7.60 -7.37
C LYS A 94 2.83 -6.24 -7.29
N GLN A 95 2.49 -5.37 -8.24
CA GLN A 95 2.98 -4.00 -8.32
C GLN A 95 1.91 -3.00 -7.89
N ILE A 96 2.30 -1.95 -7.15
CA ILE A 96 1.37 -0.93 -6.65
C ILE A 96 0.77 -0.08 -7.80
N ASP A 97 1.52 0.15 -8.87
CA ASP A 97 1.04 0.90 -10.03
C ASP A 97 -0.05 0.16 -10.84
N GLN A 98 -0.20 -1.15 -10.62
CA GLN A 98 -1.22 -1.99 -11.24
C GLN A 98 -2.56 -2.03 -10.48
N LEU A 99 -2.64 -1.51 -9.25
CA LEU A 99 -3.87 -1.54 -8.43
C LEU A 99 -5.07 -0.92 -9.16
N LYS A 100 -6.23 -1.57 -9.13
CA LYS A 100 -7.49 -1.05 -9.70
C LYS A 100 -8.37 -0.44 -8.62
#